data_AF-A0A944YS40-F1
#
_entry.id   AF-A0A944YS40-F1
#
_cell.length_a   1.000
_cell.length_b   1.000
_cell.length_c   1.000
_cell.angle_alpha   90.00
_cell.angle_beta   90.00
_cell.angle_gamma   90.00
#
_symmetry.space_group_name_H-M   'P 1'
#
loop_
_entity.id
_entity.type
_entity.pdbx_description
1 polymer ?
#
loop_
_entity_poly.entity_id
_entity_poly.type
_entity_poly.pdbx_seq_one_letter_code
_entity_poly.pdbx_strand_id
1 'polypeptide(L)'
;MKKFSIILLVLVISVSAYSNWVEVSENNGSQVFDHTSFGKEYTEVNFSLNGYDIETVRENEIDYKKITYWKEGNSLDVGKPDLPKFTRLIAIPNEGTVSFEIINIEEEVIRDITIYPTQELQKESDSKPFKFVVDEEYY
;
A
#
# COMPACT_ATOMS: atom_id res chain seq x y z
N MET A 1 21.94 14.09 -37.51
CA MET A 1 22.38 14.29 -36.12
C MET A 1 21.23 14.63 -35.17
N LYS A 2 20.40 15.66 -35.44
CA LYS A 2 19.26 16.03 -34.55
C LYS A 2 18.24 14.91 -34.27
N LYS A 3 17.92 14.07 -35.27
CA LYS A 3 16.99 12.92 -35.11
C LYS A 3 17.58 11.79 -34.24
N PHE A 4 18.90 11.64 -34.23
CA PHE A 4 19.59 10.61 -33.44
C PHE A 4 19.68 11.01 -31.96
N SER A 5 19.87 12.31 -31.68
CA SER A 5 19.84 12.85 -30.31
C SER A 5 18.46 12.76 -29.65
N ILE A 6 17.36 12.89 -30.43
CA ILE A 6 16.00 12.72 -29.89
C ILE A 6 15.74 11.26 -29.50
N ILE A 7 16.18 10.30 -30.31
CA ILE A 7 16.05 8.86 -30.00
C ILE A 7 16.85 8.50 -28.74
N LEU A 8 18.07 9.04 -28.59
CA LEU A 8 18.88 8.83 -27.40
C LEU A 8 18.23 9.41 -26.14
N LEU A 9 17.58 10.58 -26.24
CA LEU A 9 16.87 11.20 -25.13
C LEU A 9 15.65 10.36 -24.69
N VAL A 10 14.89 9.79 -25.63
CA VAL A 10 13.76 8.91 -25.31
C VAL A 10 14.22 7.61 -24.64
N LEU A 11 15.36 7.05 -25.06
CA LEU A 11 15.91 5.81 -24.50
C LEU A 11 16.41 5.98 -23.04
N VAL A 12 16.94 7.16 -22.70
CA VAL A 12 17.40 7.46 -21.33
C VAL A 12 16.23 7.66 -20.36
N ILE A 13 15.09 8.15 -20.84
CA ILE A 13 13.88 8.38 -20.02
C ILE A 13 13.18 7.05 -19.66
N SER A 14 13.32 6.00 -20.48
CA SER A 14 12.66 4.70 -20.23
C SER A 14 13.26 3.85 -19.11
N VAL A 15 14.40 4.23 -18.52
CA VAL A 15 15.14 3.40 -17.54
C VAL A 15 14.78 3.73 -16.08
N SER A 16 14.04 4.81 -15.82
CA SER A 16 13.74 5.25 -14.45
C SER A 16 12.31 4.88 -14.04
N ALA A 17 12.20 3.96 -13.07
CA ALA A 17 11.03 3.48 -12.34
C ALA A 17 10.26 2.31 -12.97
N TYR A 18 10.56 1.09 -12.50
CA TYR A 18 9.73 -0.10 -12.68
C TYR A 18 8.97 -0.38 -11.37
N SER A 19 7.70 0.02 -11.30
CA SER A 19 6.76 -0.63 -10.37
C SER A 19 6.34 -1.94 -11.00
N ASN A 20 6.38 -3.02 -10.24
CA ASN A 20 5.89 -4.32 -10.70
C ASN A 20 4.57 -4.61 -10.02
N TRP A 21 3.53 -4.88 -10.80
CA TRP A 21 2.28 -5.41 -10.28
C TRP A 21 2.47 -6.88 -9.90
N VAL A 22 2.19 -7.20 -8.65
CA VAL A 22 2.08 -8.57 -8.15
C VAL A 22 0.60 -8.95 -8.15
N GLU A 23 0.23 -9.87 -9.02
CA GLU A 23 -1.15 -10.36 -9.12
C GLU A 23 -1.41 -11.45 -8.06
N VAL A 24 -2.54 -11.33 -7.36
CA VAL A 24 -3.07 -12.40 -6.50
C VAL A 24 -4.11 -13.14 -7.32
N SER A 25 -3.66 -14.16 -8.05
CA SER A 25 -4.46 -14.83 -9.10
C SER A 25 -5.77 -15.43 -8.59
N GLU A 26 -5.81 -15.89 -7.33
CA GLU A 26 -7.00 -16.45 -6.68
C GLU A 26 -8.15 -15.44 -6.56
N ASN A 27 -7.81 -14.15 -6.52
CA ASN A 27 -8.73 -13.03 -6.37
C ASN A 27 -8.94 -12.25 -7.67
N ASN A 28 -8.50 -12.77 -8.82
CA ASN A 28 -8.67 -12.09 -10.09
C ASN A 28 -10.17 -11.90 -10.42
N GLY A 29 -10.54 -10.66 -10.74
CA GLY A 29 -11.93 -10.27 -11.04
C GLY A 29 -12.79 -9.99 -9.80
N SER A 30 -12.30 -10.27 -8.60
CA SER A 30 -12.98 -9.93 -7.35
C SER A 30 -12.99 -8.43 -7.10
N GLN A 31 -14.07 -7.93 -6.49
CA GLN A 31 -14.09 -6.56 -5.96
C GLN A 31 -13.31 -6.51 -4.66
N VAL A 32 -12.52 -5.44 -4.47
CA VAL A 32 -11.69 -5.27 -3.26
C VAL A 32 -12.52 -5.30 -2.00
N PHE A 33 -13.71 -4.70 -2.07
CA PHE A 33 -14.70 -4.76 -1.02
C PHE A 33 -16.05 -5.10 -1.63
N ASP A 34 -16.70 -6.08 -1.04
CA ASP A 34 -18.11 -6.39 -1.27
C ASP A 34 -18.81 -6.50 0.09
N HIS A 35 -20.14 -6.36 0.11
CA HIS A 35 -20.89 -6.48 1.36
C HIS A 35 -22.30 -7.01 1.15
N THR A 36 -22.78 -7.76 2.15
CA THR A 36 -24.18 -8.17 2.26
C THR A 36 -24.74 -7.70 3.60
N SER A 37 -25.84 -6.96 3.55
CA SER A 37 -26.50 -6.46 4.76
C SER A 37 -27.73 -7.31 5.08
N PHE A 38 -27.83 -7.78 6.32
CA PHE A 38 -28.96 -8.54 6.81
C PHE A 38 -29.80 -7.67 7.75
N GLY A 39 -30.74 -6.93 7.16
CA GLY A 39 -31.65 -6.06 7.89
C GLY A 39 -30.92 -4.99 8.70
N LYS A 40 -31.16 -4.96 10.01
CA LYS A 40 -30.50 -4.06 10.98
C LYS A 40 -29.55 -4.79 11.94
N GLU A 41 -29.34 -6.09 11.71
CA GLU A 41 -28.69 -6.97 12.68
C GLU A 41 -27.18 -6.99 12.47
N TYR A 42 -26.75 -7.25 11.24
CA TYR A 42 -25.34 -7.26 10.87
C TYR A 42 -25.13 -6.95 9.39
N THR A 43 -23.90 -6.51 9.09
CA THR A 43 -23.38 -6.31 7.74
C THR A 43 -22.14 -7.19 7.59
N GLU A 44 -22.18 -8.15 6.68
CA GLU A 44 -21.01 -8.91 6.28
C GLU A 44 -20.21 -8.11 5.26
N VAL A 45 -18.92 -7.93 5.52
CA VAL A 45 -17.99 -7.23 4.63
C VAL A 45 -16.93 -8.23 4.19
N ASN A 46 -16.85 -8.45 2.87
CA ASN A 46 -15.83 -9.26 2.25
C ASN A 46 -14.73 -8.36 1.72
N PHE A 47 -13.49 -8.68 2.05
CA PHE A 47 -12.30 -8.03 1.51
C PHE A 47 -11.50 -9.04 0.70
N SER A 48 -11.13 -8.68 -0.53
CA SER A 48 -10.37 -9.55 -1.45
C SER A 48 -9.32 -8.73 -2.19
N LEU A 49 -8.04 -8.99 -1.93
CA LEU A 49 -6.95 -8.27 -2.58
C LEU A 49 -6.61 -8.96 -3.91
N ASN A 50 -6.82 -8.29 -5.03
CA ASN A 50 -6.56 -8.82 -6.37
C ASN A 50 -5.09 -8.69 -6.82
N GLY A 51 -4.27 -7.99 -6.04
CA GLY A 51 -2.86 -7.74 -6.32
C GLY A 51 -2.39 -6.48 -5.61
N TYR A 52 -1.15 -6.06 -5.89
CA TYR A 52 -0.56 -4.82 -5.38
C TYR A 52 0.67 -4.43 -6.20
N ASP A 53 1.03 -3.16 -6.14
CA ASP A 53 2.27 -2.65 -6.71
C ASP A 53 3.44 -2.85 -5.73
N ILE A 54 4.58 -3.29 -6.24
CA ILE A 54 5.83 -3.35 -5.50
C ILE A 54 6.94 -2.59 -6.23
N GLU A 55 7.55 -1.65 -5.52
CA GLU A 55 8.70 -0.87 -5.97
C GLU A 55 9.91 -1.17 -5.09
N THR A 56 11.10 -1.24 -5.68
CA THR A 56 12.35 -1.33 -4.91
C THR A 56 12.95 0.06 -4.76
N VAL A 57 13.11 0.50 -3.51
CA VAL A 57 13.67 1.81 -3.17
C VAL A 57 14.96 1.59 -2.40
N ARG A 58 16.06 2.16 -2.88
CA ARG A 58 17.38 2.03 -2.24
C ARG A 58 17.66 3.24 -1.37
N GLU A 59 17.82 3.02 -0.07
CA GLU A 59 18.15 4.06 0.91
C GLU A 59 19.25 3.54 1.84
N ASN A 60 20.29 4.35 2.09
CA ASN A 60 21.43 3.97 2.95
C ASN A 60 22.03 2.58 2.64
N GLU A 61 22.18 2.24 1.35
CA GLU A 61 22.69 0.95 0.86
C GLU A 61 21.78 -0.27 1.10
N ILE A 62 20.59 -0.07 1.66
CA ILE A 62 19.57 -1.10 1.87
C ILE A 62 18.51 -0.98 0.77
N ASP A 63 18.16 -2.12 0.17
CA ASP A 63 17.08 -2.21 -0.82
C ASP A 63 15.76 -2.52 -0.10
N TYR A 64 14.89 -1.54 0.02
CA TYR A 64 13.56 -1.66 0.61
C TYR A 64 12.51 -1.99 -0.45
N LYS A 65 11.44 -2.67 -0.04
CA LYS A 65 10.23 -2.88 -0.84
C LYS A 65 9.13 -1.95 -0.37
N LYS A 66 8.72 -1.05 -1.26
CA LYS A 66 7.55 -0.21 -1.07
C LYS A 66 6.36 -0.91 -1.70
N ILE A 67 5.35 -1.22 -0.90
CA ILE A 67 4.13 -1.89 -1.35
C ILE A 67 3.02 -0.84 -1.37
N THR A 68 2.32 -0.74 -2.50
CA THR A 68 1.22 0.22 -2.67
C THR A 68 0.03 -0.41 -3.38
N TYR A 69 -1.15 0.16 -3.16
CA TYR A 69 -2.40 -0.21 -3.79
C TYR A 69 -3.27 1.02 -4.03
N TRP A 70 -4.03 1.02 -5.13
CA TRP A 70 -4.88 2.15 -5.46
C TRP A 70 -5.92 2.43 -4.35
N LYS A 71 -6.02 3.69 -3.89
CA LYS A 71 -6.90 4.11 -2.79
C LYS A 71 -6.64 3.42 -1.44
N GLU A 72 -5.43 2.94 -1.20
CA GLU A 72 -5.00 2.66 0.16
C GLU A 72 -4.93 3.93 1.02
N GLY A 73 -4.97 3.74 2.33
CA GLY A 73 -4.53 4.69 3.32
C GLY A 73 -3.14 4.33 3.83
N ASN A 74 -2.45 5.32 4.39
CA ASN A 74 -1.09 5.19 4.91
C ASN A 74 -1.08 5.12 6.44
N SER A 75 0.00 4.56 7.00
CA SER A 75 0.26 4.69 8.43
C SER A 75 0.85 6.06 8.78
N LEU A 76 0.72 6.47 10.04
CA LEU A 76 1.46 7.62 10.60
C LEU A 76 2.54 7.18 11.60
N ASP A 77 2.81 5.87 11.68
CA ASP A 77 3.82 5.28 12.55
C ASP A 77 5.21 5.44 11.93
N VAL A 78 5.77 6.65 12.03
CA VAL A 78 7.07 7.01 11.44
C VAL A 78 8.16 6.02 11.85
N GLY A 79 8.95 5.57 10.87
CA GLY A 79 10.06 4.64 11.05
C GLY A 79 9.67 3.16 11.01
N LYS A 80 8.38 2.80 11.08
CA LYS A 80 7.90 1.41 10.98
C LYS A 80 7.51 1.03 9.55
N PRO A 81 7.35 -0.27 9.21
CA PRO A 81 6.93 -0.70 7.88
C PRO A 81 5.69 0.02 7.36
N ASP A 82 5.82 0.65 6.19
CA ASP A 82 4.73 1.28 5.46
C ASP A 82 3.98 0.21 4.66
N LEU A 83 2.77 -0.11 5.11
CA LEU A 83 1.90 -1.10 4.49
C LEU A 83 0.55 -0.48 4.10
N PRO A 84 -0.01 -0.88 2.95
CA PRO A 84 -1.36 -0.51 2.52
C PRO A 84 -2.38 -0.77 3.61
N LYS A 85 -3.19 0.24 3.97
CA LYS A 85 -4.35 0.08 4.85
C LYS A 85 -5.62 0.35 4.08
N PHE A 86 -6.66 -0.43 4.36
CA PHE A 86 -7.95 -0.24 3.71
C PHE A 86 -9.01 0.19 4.72
N THR A 87 -9.81 1.19 4.36
CA THR A 87 -10.85 1.72 5.23
C THR A 87 -12.18 1.79 4.49
N ARG A 88 -13.28 1.48 5.18
CA ARG A 88 -14.64 1.65 4.69
C ARG A 88 -15.51 2.32 5.73
N LEU A 89 -16.43 3.14 5.26
CA LEU A 89 -17.48 3.72 6.09
C LEU A 89 -18.69 2.80 6.04
N ILE A 90 -19.19 2.43 7.21
CA ILE A 90 -20.34 1.53 7.37
C ILE A 90 -21.42 2.30 8.13
N ALA A 91 -22.64 2.29 7.61
CA ALA A 91 -23.79 2.85 8.31
C ALA A 91 -24.18 1.92 9.46
N ILE A 92 -24.25 2.47 10.66
CA ILE A 92 -24.62 1.75 11.88
C ILE A 92 -25.99 2.26 12.34
N PRO A 93 -26.92 1.37 12.76
CA PRO A 93 -28.20 1.79 13.33
C PRO A 93 -28.02 2.72 14.54
N ASN A 94 -29.00 3.60 14.77
CA ASN A 94 -28.98 4.54 15.91
C ASN A 94 -29.21 3.86 17.28
N GLU A 95 -29.50 2.57 17.29
CA GLU A 95 -29.75 1.74 18.46
C GLU A 95 -28.91 0.46 18.36
N GLY A 96 -28.36 0.01 19.49
CA GLY A 96 -27.50 -1.18 19.56
C GLY A 96 -26.06 -0.87 19.95
N THR A 97 -25.30 -1.93 20.24
CA THR A 97 -23.85 -1.86 20.48
C THR A 97 -23.14 -2.50 19.30
N VAL A 98 -22.13 -1.81 18.76
CA VAL A 98 -21.37 -2.31 17.62
C VAL A 98 -20.31 -3.30 18.10
N SER A 99 -20.27 -4.45 17.47
CA SER A 99 -19.17 -5.42 17.57
C SER A 99 -18.68 -5.77 16.17
N PHE A 100 -17.42 -6.18 16.09
CA PHE A 100 -16.81 -6.69 14.86
C PHE A 100 -16.14 -8.02 15.16
N GLU A 101 -16.23 -8.94 14.21
CA GLU A 101 -15.63 -10.26 14.28
C GLU A 101 -15.06 -10.62 12.90
N ILE A 102 -13.88 -11.24 12.89
CA ILE A 102 -13.29 -11.81 11.68
C ILE A 102 -13.83 -13.23 11.54
N ILE A 103 -14.71 -13.43 10.55
CA ILE A 103 -15.36 -14.73 10.31
C ILE A 103 -14.40 -15.70 9.58
N ASN A 104 -13.59 -15.18 8.66
CA ASN A 104 -12.64 -15.96 7.90
C ASN A 104 -11.41 -15.11 7.54
N ILE A 105 -10.25 -15.75 7.43
CA ILE A 105 -9.00 -15.15 6.94
C ILE A 105 -8.27 -16.15 6.06
N GLU A 106 -7.76 -15.66 4.94
CA GLU A 106 -6.86 -16.39 4.04
C GLU A 106 -5.63 -15.51 3.83
N GLU A 107 -4.45 -16.09 3.99
CA GLU A 107 -3.18 -15.36 3.98
C GLU A 107 -2.07 -16.16 3.29
N GLU A 108 -1.16 -15.43 2.66
CA GLU A 108 0.09 -15.95 2.10
C GLU A 108 1.27 -15.27 2.80
N VAL A 109 2.31 -16.04 3.13
CA VAL A 109 3.50 -15.55 3.83
C VAL A 109 4.65 -15.35 2.85
N ILE A 110 4.99 -14.08 2.60
CA ILE A 110 6.19 -13.68 1.85
C ILE A 110 7.34 -13.45 2.83
N ARG A 111 8.49 -14.08 2.59
CA ARG A 111 9.68 -14.01 3.45
C ARG A 111 10.80 -13.22 2.77
N ASP A 112 11.83 -12.92 3.56
CA ASP A 112 13.08 -12.28 3.10
C ASP A 112 12.84 -10.95 2.38
N ILE A 113 11.92 -10.15 2.94
CA ILE A 113 11.51 -8.85 2.42
C ILE A 113 11.69 -7.78 3.51
N THR A 114 12.37 -6.69 3.15
CA THR A 114 12.51 -5.51 4.01
C THR A 114 11.56 -4.42 3.50
N ILE A 115 10.52 -4.10 4.27
CA ILE A 115 9.49 -3.13 3.86
C ILE A 115 10.00 -1.70 4.07
N TYR A 116 9.69 -0.81 3.13
CA TYR A 116 10.03 0.62 3.23
C TYR A 116 9.38 1.25 4.47
N PRO A 117 10.11 2.02 5.30
CA PRO A 117 9.54 2.59 6.51
C PRO A 117 8.70 3.83 6.22
N THR A 118 7.61 4.02 6.95
CA THR A 118 6.77 5.22 6.89
C THR A 118 7.62 6.44 7.26
N GLN A 119 7.59 7.48 6.41
CA GLN A 119 8.38 8.70 6.60
C GLN A 119 7.51 9.84 7.14
N GLU A 120 8.15 10.86 7.74
CA GLU A 120 7.44 12.04 8.23
C GLU A 120 6.73 12.78 7.09
N LEU A 121 5.50 13.23 7.34
CA LEU A 121 4.78 14.09 6.41
C LEU A 121 5.48 15.44 6.30
N GLN A 122 5.95 15.78 5.10
CA GLN A 122 6.52 17.08 4.83
C GLN A 122 5.43 18.09 4.48
N LYS A 123 5.46 19.25 5.14
CA LYS A 123 4.63 20.39 4.72
C LYS A 123 5.31 21.06 3.54
N GLU A 124 4.52 21.50 2.56
CA GLU A 124 5.03 22.24 1.39
C GLU A 124 5.82 23.50 1.77
N SER A 125 5.48 24.13 2.90
CA SER A 125 6.15 25.32 3.42
C SER A 125 7.40 25.02 4.26
N ASP A 126 7.71 23.75 4.55
CA ASP A 126 8.86 23.40 5.38
C ASP A 126 10.15 23.51 4.53
N SER A 127 11.13 24.22 5.05
CA SER A 127 12.43 24.41 4.40
C SER A 127 13.46 23.37 4.85
N LYS A 128 13.08 22.48 5.77
CA LYS A 128 13.96 21.44 6.28
C LYS A 128 14.24 20.37 5.21
N PRO A 129 15.50 19.93 5.08
CA PRO A 129 15.82 18.81 4.20
C PRO A 129 15.10 17.55 4.69
N PHE A 130 14.63 16.74 3.74
CA PHE A 130 14.08 15.42 4.02
C PHE A 130 15.12 14.56 4.78
N LYS A 131 14.69 14.00 5.91
CA LYS A 131 15.49 13.08 6.72
C LYS A 131 14.84 11.71 6.67
N PHE A 132 15.57 10.73 6.17
CA PHE A 132 15.14 9.33 6.20
C PHE A 132 15.17 8.81 7.64
N VAL A 133 14.08 8.19 8.09
CA VAL A 133 13.90 7.67 9.45
C VAL A 133 13.52 6.20 9.40
N VAL A 134 14.16 5.39 10.24
CA VAL A 134 13.89 3.96 10.46
C VAL A 134 13.86 3.71 11.96
N ASP A 135 12.91 2.92 12.43
CA ASP A 135 12.84 2.42 13.79
C ASP A 135 13.67 1.12 13.90
N GLU A 136 14.95 1.26 14.18
CA GLU A 136 15.92 0.15 14.25
C GLU A 136 15.64 -0.86 15.38
N GLU A 137 14.79 -0.53 16.36
CA GLU A 137 14.38 -1.50 17.39
C GLU A 137 13.25 -2.41 16.88
N TYR A 138 12.46 -1.91 15.93
CA TYR A 138 11.37 -2.66 15.32
C TYR A 138 11.82 -3.54 14.14
N TYR A 139 12.81 -3.09 13.37
CA TYR A 139 13.39 -3.79 12.22
C TYR A 139 14.41 -4.86 12.65
#